data_AF-A0A3D1M9H5-F1
#
_entry.id   AF-A0A3D1M9H5-F1
#
_cell.length_a   1.000
_cell.length_b   1.000
_cell.length_c   1.000
_cell.angle_alpha   90.00
_cell.angle_beta   90.00
_cell.angle_gamma   90.00
#
_symmetry.space_group_name_H-M   'P 1'
#
loop_
_entity.id
_entity.type
_entity.pdbx_description
1 polymer ?
#
loop_
_entity_poly.entity_id
_entity_poly.type
_entity_poly.pdbx_seq_one_letter_code
_entity_poly.pdbx_strand_id
1 'polypeptide(L)'
;MEKEKDKNTDLYDSEDRNAGEVSGAAFLSSVIRTWKNGRSRGLIGMDGMCGSGKTTLADRLGQILQIPVFHMDDYYLPFQERAADWKNVCAGNMDLSRLEREVLLPLSRGQAVRTFRYNCRKDKMTEDNREAAAFAIVEGTYSLHPRIRSYFGLTVFLSVTDLLQKSRLEAREGTNYRNFLNLWIPMEKHYFQKLNPEENADFRIELDAEGRIIRCEETGKRRIIT
;
A
#
# COMPACT_ATOMS: atom_id res chain seq x y z
N MET A 1 -45.77 28.89 -0.56
CA MET A 1 -45.33 27.52 -0.90
C MET A 1 -44.17 27.65 -1.86
N GLU A 2 -43.02 28.02 -1.33
CA GLU A 2 -41.75 28.13 -2.06
C GLU A 2 -40.97 26.85 -1.85
N LYS A 3 -40.44 26.29 -2.93
CA LYS A 3 -39.51 25.15 -2.90
C LYS A 3 -38.10 25.73 -2.86
N GLU A 4 -37.44 25.63 -1.72
CA GLU A 4 -35.98 25.76 -1.62
C GLU A 4 -35.34 24.58 -2.35
N LYS A 5 -34.50 24.90 -3.34
CA LYS A 5 -33.52 23.97 -3.91
C LYS A 5 -32.26 24.06 -3.07
N ASP A 6 -31.89 22.92 -2.46
CA ASP A 6 -30.64 22.76 -1.74
C ASP A 6 -29.44 23.13 -2.60
N LYS A 7 -28.62 24.04 -2.06
CA LYS A 7 -27.31 24.44 -2.57
C LYS A 7 -26.33 23.31 -2.25
N ASN A 8 -26.09 22.42 -3.21
CA ASN A 8 -24.88 21.60 -3.21
C ASN A 8 -23.74 22.49 -3.70
N THR A 9 -22.95 23.02 -2.78
CA THR A 9 -21.75 23.81 -3.10
C THR A 9 -20.66 22.88 -3.60
N ASP A 10 -20.43 22.94 -4.90
CA ASP A 10 -19.20 22.52 -5.57
C ASP A 10 -18.00 23.25 -4.93
N LEU A 11 -17.35 22.59 -3.98
CA LEU A 11 -16.01 22.95 -3.52
C LEU A 11 -15.02 22.20 -4.40
N TYR A 12 -14.87 22.58 -5.68
CA TYR A 12 -13.66 22.42 -6.51
C TYR A 12 -13.99 23.07 -7.86
N ASP A 13 -14.14 24.39 -7.83
CA ASP A 13 -14.26 25.19 -9.06
C ASP A 13 -12.96 25.09 -9.85
N SER A 14 -13.12 24.83 -11.13
CA SER A 14 -12.12 24.32 -12.04
C SER A 14 -11.21 25.45 -12.55
N GLU A 15 -10.41 26.07 -11.70
CA GLU A 15 -9.40 27.05 -12.16
C GLU A 15 -8.20 27.30 -11.23
N ASP A 16 -7.94 26.42 -10.25
CA ASP A 16 -6.75 26.51 -9.38
C ASP A 16 -5.65 25.50 -9.80
N ARG A 17 -4.80 25.89 -10.76
CA ARG A 17 -3.55 25.16 -11.08
C ARG A 17 -2.44 25.41 -10.04
N ASN A 18 -2.79 25.42 -8.77
CA ASN A 18 -1.87 25.51 -7.63
C ASN A 18 -2.02 24.30 -6.70
N ALA A 19 -2.05 23.09 -7.28
CA ALA A 19 -1.75 21.87 -6.54
C ALA A 19 -0.28 21.96 -6.10
N GLY A 20 -0.05 22.52 -4.90
CA GLY A 20 1.27 22.79 -4.35
C GLY A 20 2.16 21.55 -4.27
N GLU A 21 3.47 21.80 -4.33
CA GLU A 21 4.59 20.85 -4.34
C GLU A 21 4.73 20.02 -3.04
N VAL A 22 3.65 19.44 -2.53
CA VAL A 22 3.69 18.70 -1.27
C VAL A 22 4.26 17.31 -1.53
N SER A 23 5.46 17.07 -1.00
CA SER A 23 6.06 15.74 -0.99
C SER A 23 5.13 14.74 -0.30
N GLY A 24 4.82 13.62 -0.97
CA GLY A 24 3.99 12.56 -0.40
C GLY A 24 4.55 12.00 0.90
N ALA A 25 5.89 11.93 1.02
CA ALA A 25 6.56 11.51 2.25
C ALA A 25 6.36 12.51 3.39
N ALA A 26 6.46 13.82 3.12
CA ALA A 26 6.23 14.84 4.13
C ALA A 26 4.78 14.80 4.63
N PHE A 27 3.82 14.80 3.71
CA PHE A 27 2.40 14.72 4.02
C PHE A 27 2.06 13.48 4.86
N LEU A 28 2.38 12.26 4.38
CA LEU A 28 2.05 11.04 5.09
C LEU A 28 2.79 10.92 6.42
N SER A 29 4.01 11.45 6.54
CA SER A 29 4.70 11.46 7.83
C SER A 29 3.96 12.29 8.87
N SER A 30 3.36 13.42 8.47
CA SER A 30 2.51 14.25 9.34
C SER A 30 1.22 13.52 9.71
N VAL A 31 0.54 12.91 8.73
CA VAL A 31 -0.68 12.10 8.96
C VAL A 31 -0.39 10.97 9.95
N ILE A 32 0.71 10.22 9.74
CA ILE A 32 1.09 9.11 10.62
C ILE A 32 1.45 9.62 12.01
N ARG A 33 2.15 10.76 12.17
CA ARG A 33 2.42 11.35 13.48
C ARG A 33 1.13 11.70 14.23
N THR A 34 0.18 12.34 13.56
CA THR A 34 -1.12 12.65 14.13
C THR A 34 -1.87 11.38 14.52
N TRP A 35 -1.93 10.38 13.63
CA TRP A 35 -2.55 9.10 13.93
C TRP A 35 -1.85 8.35 15.07
N LYS A 36 -0.53 8.47 15.23
CA LYS A 36 0.20 7.85 16.36
C LYS A 36 -0.16 8.48 17.71
N ASN A 37 -0.60 9.74 17.76
CA ASN A 37 -0.92 10.40 19.03
C ASN A 37 -2.04 9.66 19.77
N GLY A 38 -1.80 9.35 21.04
CA GLY A 38 -2.74 8.59 21.88
C GLY A 38 -2.77 7.08 21.62
N ARG A 39 -1.94 6.56 20.70
CA ARG A 39 -1.83 5.12 20.42
C ARG A 39 -0.51 4.59 20.95
N SER A 40 -0.54 3.46 21.66
CA SER A 40 0.67 2.77 22.12
C SER A 40 1.28 1.88 21.03
N ARG A 41 0.50 1.54 19.99
CA ARG A 41 0.92 0.72 18.86
C ARG A 41 -0.03 0.84 17.66
N GLY A 42 0.42 0.39 16.50
CA GLY A 42 -0.45 0.19 15.35
C GLY A 42 0.30 -0.10 14.05
N LEU A 43 -0.41 -0.70 13.09
CA LEU A 43 0.13 -1.04 11.78
C LEU A 43 -0.45 -0.15 10.69
N ILE A 44 0.40 0.26 9.76
CA ILE A 44 0.04 1.02 8.56
C ILE A 44 0.09 0.08 7.37
N GLY A 45 -1.02 -0.05 6.62
CA GLY A 45 -1.07 -0.83 5.38
C GLY A 45 -0.99 0.07 4.16
N MET A 46 -0.08 -0.19 3.23
CA MET A 46 0.09 0.57 1.99
C MET A 46 -0.06 -0.34 0.78
N ASP A 47 -1.19 -0.25 0.08
CA ASP A 47 -1.48 -1.03 -1.14
C ASP A 47 -1.55 -0.10 -2.36
N GLY A 48 -1.66 -0.67 -3.54
CA GLY A 48 -1.77 0.10 -4.79
C GLY A 48 -1.03 -0.50 -5.96
N MET A 49 -1.02 0.23 -7.07
CA MET A 49 -0.55 -0.26 -8.37
C MET A 49 0.96 -0.49 -8.40
N CYS A 50 1.43 -1.50 -9.13
CA CYS A 50 2.86 -1.62 -9.45
C CYS A 50 3.33 -0.34 -10.16
N GLY A 51 4.53 0.16 -9.83
CA GLY A 51 5.02 1.42 -10.39
C GLY A 51 4.43 2.71 -9.79
N SER A 52 3.54 2.66 -8.81
CA SER A 52 3.01 3.88 -8.15
C SER A 52 3.97 4.54 -7.15
N GLY A 53 5.09 3.88 -6.81
CA GLY A 53 6.10 4.42 -5.88
C GLY A 53 5.92 3.99 -4.42
N LYS A 54 5.06 3.01 -4.12
CA LYS A 54 4.80 2.47 -2.77
C LYS A 54 6.06 2.16 -1.98
N THR A 55 6.91 1.29 -2.51
CA THR A 55 8.16 0.87 -1.84
C THR A 55 9.04 2.08 -1.52
N THR A 56 9.27 2.96 -2.50
CA THR A 56 10.05 4.19 -2.31
C THR A 56 9.46 5.08 -1.21
N LEU A 57 8.14 5.27 -1.21
CA LEU A 57 7.46 6.09 -0.21
C LEU A 57 7.49 5.44 1.17
N ALA A 58 7.20 4.14 1.26
CA ALA A 58 7.20 3.38 2.51
C ALA A 58 8.59 3.37 3.16
N ASP A 59 9.65 3.13 2.38
CA ASP A 59 11.03 3.18 2.86
C ASP A 59 11.39 4.57 3.38
N ARG A 60 11.00 5.61 2.64
CA ARG A 60 11.24 7.00 3.06
C ARG A 60 10.48 7.32 4.35
N LEU A 61 9.25 6.85 4.50
CA LEU A 61 8.47 7.01 5.73
C LEU A 61 9.08 6.23 6.88
N GLY A 62 9.53 5.00 6.66
CA GLY A 62 10.25 4.19 7.65
C GLY A 62 11.48 4.90 8.18
N GLN A 63 12.26 5.55 7.30
CA GLN A 63 13.39 6.39 7.68
C GLN A 63 12.95 7.64 8.47
N ILE A 64 11.96 8.40 7.99
CA ILE A 64 11.51 9.64 8.66
C ILE A 64 10.93 9.37 10.06
N LEU A 65 10.22 8.26 10.20
CA LEU A 65 9.48 7.90 11.41
C LEU A 65 10.24 6.93 12.32
N GLN A 66 11.38 6.41 11.85
CA GLN A 66 12.21 5.39 12.52
C GLN A 66 11.38 4.16 12.91
N ILE A 67 10.63 3.62 11.95
CA ILE A 67 9.81 2.40 12.10
C ILE A 67 10.13 1.39 11.02
N PRO A 68 10.02 0.07 11.31
CA PRO A 68 10.26 -0.96 10.31
C PRO A 68 9.22 -0.94 9.18
N VAL A 69 9.69 -1.34 8.01
CA VAL A 69 8.90 -1.54 6.79
C VAL A 69 9.00 -3.01 6.39
N PHE A 70 7.87 -3.62 6.07
CA PHE A 70 7.76 -4.99 5.57
C PHE A 70 7.16 -4.96 4.17
N HIS A 71 7.80 -5.69 3.24
CA HIS A 71 7.39 -5.71 1.84
C HIS A 71 6.61 -6.99 1.55
N MET A 72 5.43 -6.87 0.95
CA MET A 72 4.61 -8.03 0.57
C MET A 72 5.38 -9.01 -0.33
N ASP A 73 6.29 -8.50 -1.17
CA ASP A 73 7.13 -9.31 -2.07
C ASP A 73 8.00 -10.35 -1.35
N ASP A 74 8.31 -10.14 -0.07
CA ASP A 74 9.06 -11.11 0.76
C ASP A 74 8.21 -12.35 1.11
N TYR A 75 6.89 -12.26 0.94
CA TYR A 75 5.90 -13.25 1.38
C TYR A 75 5.21 -13.97 0.22
N TYR A 76 5.84 -14.06 -0.96
CA TYR A 76 5.33 -14.96 -2.00
C TYR A 76 5.35 -16.42 -1.55
N LEU A 77 4.40 -17.20 -2.07
CA LEU A 77 4.45 -18.65 -2.04
C LEU A 77 5.59 -19.14 -2.93
N PRO A 78 6.38 -20.14 -2.48
CA PRO A 78 7.24 -20.94 -3.37
C PRO A 78 6.46 -21.43 -4.58
N PHE A 79 7.11 -21.51 -5.75
CA PHE A 79 6.39 -21.83 -6.99
C PHE A 79 5.64 -23.16 -6.94
N GLN A 80 6.18 -24.15 -6.24
CA GLN A 80 5.58 -25.48 -6.09
C GLN A 80 4.35 -25.51 -5.18
N GLU A 81 4.21 -24.52 -4.30
CA GLU A 81 3.08 -24.40 -3.37
C GLU A 81 1.91 -23.60 -3.95
N ARG A 82 2.09 -22.99 -5.12
CA ARG A 82 1.02 -22.25 -5.80
C ARG A 82 0.04 -23.22 -6.44
N ALA A 83 -1.25 -23.04 -6.17
CA ALA A 83 -2.32 -23.75 -6.86
C ALA A 83 -2.24 -23.54 -8.38
N ALA A 84 -2.69 -24.50 -9.18
CA ALA A 84 -2.57 -24.44 -10.65
C ALA A 84 -3.19 -23.16 -11.27
N ASP A 85 -4.26 -22.65 -10.67
CA ASP A 85 -5.02 -21.48 -11.11
C ASP A 85 -4.67 -20.19 -10.35
N TRP A 86 -3.54 -20.15 -9.61
CA TRP A 86 -3.15 -19.04 -8.73
C TRP A 86 -3.22 -17.64 -9.37
N LYS A 87 -3.00 -17.54 -10.69
CA LYS A 87 -3.04 -16.28 -11.45
C LYS A 87 -4.44 -15.65 -11.50
N ASN A 88 -5.48 -16.47 -11.37
CA ASN A 88 -6.88 -16.04 -11.38
C ASN A 88 -7.45 -15.85 -9.97
N VAL A 89 -6.66 -16.13 -8.94
CA VAL A 89 -7.02 -15.97 -7.53
C VAL A 89 -6.39 -14.68 -7.02
N CYS A 90 -7.20 -13.81 -6.42
CA CYS A 90 -6.68 -12.61 -5.74
C CYS A 90 -5.65 -13.02 -4.69
N ALA A 91 -4.44 -12.46 -4.77
CA ALA A 91 -3.31 -12.83 -3.92
C ALA A 91 -2.95 -14.32 -3.95
N GLY A 92 -3.28 -15.07 -5.03
CA GLY A 92 -3.01 -16.51 -5.14
C GLY A 92 -1.51 -16.87 -5.17
N ASN A 93 -0.65 -15.89 -5.40
CA ASN A 93 0.80 -16.00 -5.29
C ASN A 93 1.34 -15.67 -3.89
N MET A 94 0.51 -15.23 -2.95
CA MET A 94 0.93 -14.71 -1.64
C MET A 94 0.70 -15.73 -0.53
N ASP A 95 1.66 -15.86 0.37
CA ASP A 95 1.52 -16.59 1.62
C ASP A 95 1.04 -15.64 2.72
N LEU A 96 -0.23 -15.24 2.63
CA LEU A 96 -0.84 -14.34 3.62
C LEU A 96 -0.89 -14.97 5.02
N SER A 97 -0.96 -16.30 5.11
CA SER A 97 -0.92 -17.03 6.39
C SER A 97 0.42 -16.86 7.08
N ARG A 98 1.52 -16.91 6.31
CA ARG A 98 2.88 -16.70 6.83
C ARG A 98 3.11 -15.24 7.22
N LEU A 99 2.74 -14.29 6.37
CA LEU A 99 2.79 -12.87 6.72
C LEU A 99 2.04 -12.59 8.03
N GLU A 100 0.84 -13.15 8.17
CA GLU A 100 0.02 -12.99 9.37
C GLU A 100 0.72 -13.57 10.61
N ARG A 101 1.19 -14.82 10.53
CA ARG A 101 1.87 -15.49 11.67
C ARG A 101 3.20 -14.86 12.05
N GLU A 102 4.02 -14.52 11.06
CA GLU A 102 5.41 -14.09 11.28
C GLU A 102 5.50 -12.60 11.59
N VAL A 103 4.61 -11.77 11.04
CA VAL A 103 4.73 -10.30 11.09
C VAL A 103 3.52 -9.65 11.75
N LEU A 104 2.32 -9.82 11.20
CA LEU A 104 1.16 -9.03 11.62
C LEU A 104 0.75 -9.35 13.07
N LEU A 105 0.68 -10.64 13.41
CA LEU A 105 0.28 -11.07 14.73
C LEU A 105 1.32 -10.69 15.81
N PRO A 106 2.64 -10.94 15.64
CA PRO A 106 3.64 -10.46 16.59
C PRO A 106 3.63 -8.93 16.76
N LEU A 107 3.58 -8.16 15.68
CA LEU A 107 3.57 -6.69 15.78
C LEU A 107 2.30 -6.16 16.46
N SER A 108 1.14 -6.76 16.18
CA SER A 108 -0.12 -6.41 16.87
C SER A 108 -0.03 -6.61 18.39
N ARG A 109 0.85 -7.53 18.83
CA ARG A 109 1.12 -7.85 20.24
C ARG A 109 2.36 -7.15 20.80
N GLY A 110 3.10 -6.38 19.97
CA GLY A 110 4.33 -5.72 20.37
C GLY A 110 5.50 -6.66 20.63
N GLN A 111 5.53 -7.77 19.92
CA GLN A 111 6.58 -8.77 20.03
C GLN A 111 7.61 -8.55 18.91
N ALA A 112 8.83 -9.07 19.13
CA ALA A 112 9.84 -9.16 18.09
C ALA A 112 9.32 -10.02 16.92
N VAL A 113 9.75 -9.69 15.71
CA VAL A 113 9.35 -10.37 14.48
C VAL A 113 10.49 -11.28 14.04
N ARG A 114 10.19 -12.57 13.95
CA ARG A 114 11.05 -13.56 13.29
C ARG A 114 10.39 -13.94 11.98
N THR A 115 10.94 -13.46 10.88
CA THR A 115 10.36 -13.65 9.55
C THR A 115 11.39 -14.16 8.56
N PHE A 116 10.92 -14.70 7.44
CA PHE A 116 11.76 -15.19 6.35
C PHE A 116 11.40 -14.48 5.05
N ARG A 117 12.40 -13.82 4.46
CA ARG A 117 12.25 -13.20 3.14
C ARG A 117 12.46 -14.24 2.05
N TYR A 118 11.46 -14.40 1.19
CA TYR A 118 11.54 -15.30 0.05
C TYR A 118 12.19 -14.63 -1.15
N ASN A 119 13.36 -15.12 -1.57
CA ASN A 119 14.00 -14.71 -2.80
C ASN A 119 13.49 -15.56 -3.97
N CYS A 120 12.53 -15.04 -4.71
CA CYS A 120 11.91 -15.71 -5.86
C CYS A 120 12.87 -16.00 -7.02
N ARG A 121 13.99 -15.29 -7.16
CA ARG A 121 15.01 -15.59 -8.19
C ARG A 121 15.87 -16.80 -7.84
N LYS A 122 16.05 -17.05 -6.55
CA LYS A 122 16.90 -18.13 -6.03
C LYS A 122 16.11 -19.29 -5.45
N ASP A 123 14.79 -19.15 -5.33
CA ASP A 123 13.89 -20.07 -4.64
C ASP A 123 14.38 -20.41 -3.23
N LYS A 124 14.69 -19.35 -2.44
CA LYS A 124 15.32 -19.50 -1.12
C LYS A 124 14.71 -18.56 -0.09
N MET A 125 14.51 -19.09 1.12
CA MET A 125 14.19 -18.31 2.31
C MET A 125 15.46 -17.79 2.98
N THR A 126 15.44 -16.53 3.40
CA THR A 126 16.50 -15.91 4.21
C THR A 126 15.89 -15.36 5.50
N GLU A 127 16.41 -15.76 6.65
CA GLU A 127 15.95 -15.26 7.95
C GLU A 127 16.19 -13.75 8.06
N ASP A 128 15.21 -13.05 8.62
CA ASP A 128 15.24 -11.62 8.88
C ASP A 128 14.56 -11.34 10.22
N ASN A 129 15.37 -11.23 11.27
CA ASN A 129 14.89 -10.94 12.62
C ASN A 129 14.80 -9.43 12.82
N ARG A 130 13.64 -8.96 13.28
CA ARG A 130 13.40 -7.56 13.64
C ARG A 130 13.03 -7.47 15.12
N GLU A 131 13.59 -6.46 15.76
CA GLU A 131 13.23 -6.11 17.13
C GLU A 131 11.75 -5.75 17.25
N ALA A 132 11.22 -5.83 18.48
CA ALA A 132 9.86 -5.41 18.76
C ALA A 132 9.66 -3.94 18.40
N ALA A 133 8.62 -3.66 17.62
CA ALA A 133 8.25 -2.30 17.22
C ALA A 133 6.80 -2.01 17.57
N ALA A 134 6.56 -0.82 18.15
CA ALA A 134 5.21 -0.35 18.43
C ALA A 134 4.43 -0.02 17.14
N PHE A 135 5.14 0.44 16.11
CA PHE A 135 4.55 0.84 14.84
C PHE A 135 5.36 0.26 13.69
N ALA A 136 4.69 -0.12 12.61
CA ALA A 136 5.32 -0.65 11.42
C ALA A 136 4.46 -0.35 10.17
N ILE A 137 5.12 -0.33 9.02
CA ILE A 137 4.48 -0.24 7.70
C ILE A 137 4.54 -1.61 7.04
N VAL A 138 3.44 -2.06 6.45
CA VAL A 138 3.39 -3.20 5.53
C VAL A 138 2.94 -2.68 4.18
N GLU A 139 3.78 -2.86 3.16
CA GLU A 139 3.58 -2.27 1.85
C GLU A 139 3.64 -3.30 0.73
N GLY A 140 2.85 -3.08 -0.31
CA GLY A 140 2.88 -3.84 -1.54
C GLY A 140 1.47 -4.18 -2.02
N THR A 141 1.37 -4.62 -3.27
CA THR A 141 0.09 -5.08 -3.82
C THR A 141 -0.47 -6.20 -2.94
N TYR A 142 -1.77 -6.17 -2.66
CA TYR A 142 -2.49 -7.08 -1.74
C TYR A 142 -2.35 -6.76 -0.25
N SER A 143 -1.64 -5.69 0.16
CA SER A 143 -1.54 -5.32 1.58
C SER A 143 -2.90 -5.02 2.22
N LEU A 144 -3.89 -4.59 1.44
CA LEU A 144 -5.26 -4.34 1.94
C LEU A 144 -6.22 -5.49 1.68
N HIS A 145 -5.72 -6.69 1.38
CA HIS A 145 -6.55 -7.87 1.18
C HIS A 145 -7.43 -8.13 2.42
N PRO A 146 -8.74 -8.44 2.27
CA PRO A 146 -9.69 -8.55 3.38
C PRO A 146 -9.25 -9.47 4.52
N ARG A 147 -8.51 -10.54 4.19
CA ARG A 147 -7.94 -11.48 5.17
C ARG A 147 -7.03 -10.80 6.21
N ILE A 148 -6.25 -9.81 5.81
CA ILE A 148 -5.26 -9.14 6.67
C ILE A 148 -5.59 -7.68 6.95
N ARG A 149 -6.60 -7.11 6.27
CA ARG A 149 -6.99 -5.70 6.37
C ARG A 149 -7.30 -5.23 7.79
N SER A 150 -7.81 -6.12 8.64
CA SER A 150 -8.19 -5.84 10.04
C SER A 150 -7.01 -5.51 10.95
N TYR A 151 -5.79 -5.93 10.59
CA TYR A 151 -4.58 -5.63 11.35
C TYR A 151 -4.15 -4.16 11.24
N PHE A 152 -4.54 -3.48 10.16
CA PHE A 152 -4.11 -2.11 9.90
C PHE A 152 -5.05 -1.10 10.54
N GLY A 153 -4.49 -0.19 11.33
CA GLY A 153 -5.21 0.91 11.96
C GLY A 153 -5.21 2.20 11.12
N LEU A 154 -4.29 2.30 10.15
CA LEU A 154 -4.25 3.34 9.11
C LEU A 154 -3.92 2.66 7.78
N THR A 155 -4.58 3.07 6.70
CA THR A 155 -4.40 2.46 5.38
C THR A 155 -4.33 3.49 4.28
N VAL A 156 -3.44 3.25 3.34
CA VAL A 156 -3.18 4.13 2.20
C VAL A 156 -3.21 3.29 0.92
N PHE A 157 -3.88 3.79 -0.10
CA PHE A 157 -3.87 3.24 -1.44
C PHE A 157 -3.15 4.21 -2.38
N LEU A 158 -2.13 3.73 -3.09
CA LEU A 158 -1.38 4.52 -4.07
C LEU A 158 -1.74 4.15 -5.51
N SER A 159 -2.29 5.11 -6.22
CA SER A 159 -2.52 5.05 -7.66
C SER A 159 -1.45 5.83 -8.43
N VAL A 160 -1.42 5.61 -9.74
CA VAL A 160 -0.60 6.36 -10.70
C VAL A 160 -1.28 6.28 -12.07
N THR A 161 -1.17 7.33 -12.89
CA THR A 161 -1.66 7.27 -14.28
C THR A 161 -1.03 6.10 -15.05
N ASP A 162 -1.78 5.51 -15.99
CA ASP A 162 -1.29 4.42 -16.85
C ASP A 162 -0.01 4.80 -17.62
N LEU A 163 0.10 6.05 -18.08
CA LEU A 163 1.29 6.55 -18.79
C LEU A 163 2.53 6.56 -17.90
N LEU A 164 2.40 7.08 -16.67
CA LEU A 164 3.52 7.12 -15.74
C LEU A 164 3.83 5.72 -15.17
N GLN A 165 2.81 4.87 -14.97
CA GLN A 165 2.97 3.46 -14.62
C GLN A 165 3.85 2.75 -15.64
N LYS A 166 3.47 2.85 -16.92
CA LYS A 166 4.22 2.27 -18.04
C LYS A 166 5.66 2.79 -18.07
N SER A 167 5.84 4.10 -18.07
CA SER A 167 7.17 4.72 -18.12
C SER A 167 8.09 4.23 -17.00
N ARG A 168 7.58 4.19 -15.76
CA ARG A 168 8.33 3.70 -14.59
C ARG A 168 8.68 2.22 -14.69
N LEU A 169 7.72 1.38 -15.11
CA LEU A 169 7.94 -0.05 -15.23
C LEU A 169 8.89 -0.38 -16.37
N GLU A 170 8.81 0.30 -17.51
CA GLU A 170 9.75 0.16 -18.62
C GLU A 170 11.18 0.52 -18.19
N ALA A 171 11.34 1.67 -17.51
CA ALA A 171 12.64 2.10 -17.01
C ALA A 171 13.23 1.15 -15.95
N ARG A 172 12.40 0.61 -15.05
CA ARG A 172 12.84 -0.25 -13.95
C ARG A 172 13.11 -1.70 -14.38
N GLU A 173 12.26 -2.26 -15.24
CA GLU A 173 12.26 -3.69 -15.57
C GLU A 173 12.97 -4.01 -16.89
N GLY A 174 13.13 -3.02 -17.77
CA GLY A 174 13.75 -3.22 -19.08
C GLY A 174 13.08 -4.36 -19.86
N THR A 175 13.85 -5.38 -20.22
CA THR A 175 13.35 -6.55 -20.96
C THR A 175 12.29 -7.36 -20.19
N ASN A 176 12.27 -7.27 -18.86
CA ASN A 176 11.30 -7.95 -18.00
C ASN A 176 9.93 -7.25 -17.95
N TYR A 177 9.81 -6.03 -18.49
CA TYR A 177 8.54 -5.28 -18.50
C TYR A 177 7.38 -6.08 -19.11
N ARG A 178 7.66 -6.93 -20.09
CA ARG A 178 6.66 -7.79 -20.73
C ARG A 178 5.95 -8.73 -19.75
N ASN A 179 6.63 -9.14 -18.67
CA ASN A 179 6.01 -9.93 -17.61
C ASN A 179 5.02 -9.10 -16.78
N PHE A 180 5.27 -7.80 -16.58
CA PHE A 180 4.30 -6.93 -15.91
C PHE A 180 3.04 -6.78 -16.75
N LEU A 181 3.18 -6.53 -18.05
CA LEU A 181 2.04 -6.42 -18.97
C LEU A 181 1.19 -7.69 -19.03
N ASN A 182 1.83 -8.86 -19.10
CA ASN A 182 1.13 -10.13 -19.36
C ASN A 182 0.66 -10.83 -18.09
N LEU A 183 1.21 -10.49 -16.93
CA LEU A 183 0.94 -11.21 -15.68
C LEU A 183 0.59 -10.28 -14.53
N TRP A 184 1.52 -9.42 -14.11
CA TRP A 184 1.36 -8.68 -12.85
C TRP A 184 0.27 -7.60 -12.91
N ILE A 185 0.21 -6.82 -13.98
CA ILE A 185 -0.83 -5.80 -14.18
C ILE A 185 -2.22 -6.42 -14.35
N PRO A 186 -2.41 -7.50 -15.14
CA PRO A 186 -3.69 -8.20 -15.16
C PRO A 186 -4.12 -8.73 -13.79
N MET A 187 -3.19 -9.29 -13.01
CA MET A 187 -3.48 -9.81 -11.67
C MET A 187 -3.86 -8.70 -10.68
N GLU A 188 -3.11 -7.59 -10.65
CA GLU A 188 -3.46 -6.46 -9.76
C GLU A 188 -4.81 -5.86 -10.15
N LYS A 189 -5.10 -5.71 -11.45
CA LYS A 189 -6.39 -5.20 -11.93
C LYS A 189 -7.54 -6.13 -11.55
N HIS A 190 -7.35 -7.45 -11.66
CA HIS A 190 -8.33 -8.42 -11.20
C HIS A 190 -8.62 -8.26 -9.70
N TYR A 191 -7.58 -8.07 -8.88
CA TYR A 191 -7.72 -7.81 -7.45
C TYR A 191 -8.45 -6.51 -7.15
N PHE A 192 -8.08 -5.41 -7.81
CA PHE A 192 -8.71 -4.12 -7.60
C PHE A 192 -10.20 -4.15 -7.98
N GLN A 193 -10.53 -4.78 -9.11
CA GLN A 193 -11.92 -4.95 -9.55
C GLN A 193 -12.74 -5.83 -8.60
N LYS A 194 -12.16 -6.93 -8.09
CA LYS A 194 -12.89 -7.90 -7.29
C LYS A 194 -13.06 -7.50 -5.83
N LEU A 195 -12.04 -6.88 -5.23
CA LEU A 195 -11.99 -6.62 -3.79
C LEU A 195 -11.97 -5.13 -3.42
N ASN A 196 -11.83 -4.25 -4.42
CA ASN A 196 -11.90 -2.80 -4.28
C ASN A 196 -11.14 -2.23 -3.07
N PRO A 197 -9.83 -2.52 -2.94
CA PRO A 197 -9.04 -2.09 -1.79
C PRO A 197 -8.90 -0.56 -1.71
N GLU A 198 -8.96 0.12 -2.86
CA GLU A 198 -8.95 1.58 -2.96
C GLU A 198 -10.09 2.19 -2.13
N GLU A 199 -11.32 1.69 -2.30
CA GLU A 199 -12.47 2.17 -1.54
C GLU A 199 -12.37 1.89 -0.04
N ASN A 200 -11.55 0.92 0.35
CA ASN A 200 -11.39 0.49 1.73
C ASN A 200 -10.12 1.05 2.40
N ALA A 201 -9.37 1.90 1.70
CA ALA A 201 -8.25 2.65 2.26
C ALA A 201 -8.73 3.95 2.90
N ASP A 202 -8.07 4.39 3.97
CA ASP A 202 -8.38 5.65 4.64
C ASP A 202 -7.93 6.86 3.78
N PHE A 203 -6.80 6.70 3.08
CA PHE A 203 -6.28 7.68 2.12
C PHE A 203 -6.08 7.06 0.74
N ARG A 204 -6.48 7.77 -0.31
CA ARG A 204 -6.12 7.48 -1.70
C ARG A 204 -5.21 8.59 -2.20
N ILE A 205 -4.02 8.21 -2.66
CA ILE A 205 -3.00 9.17 -3.05
C ILE A 205 -2.50 8.82 -4.45
N GLU A 206 -2.43 9.83 -5.30
CA GLU A 206 -1.75 9.77 -6.58
C GLU A 206 -0.50 10.66 -6.53
N LEU A 207 0.62 10.13 -7.02
CA LEU A 207 1.91 10.80 -7.01
C LEU A 207 2.40 11.10 -8.43
N ASP A 208 3.02 12.27 -8.62
CA ASP A 208 3.78 12.58 -9.83
C ASP A 208 5.12 11.82 -9.90
N ALA A 209 5.89 12.08 -10.95
CA ALA A 209 7.19 11.47 -11.19
C ALA A 209 8.18 11.71 -10.05
N GLU A 210 8.14 12.88 -9.42
CA GLU A 210 9.02 13.33 -8.33
C GLU A 210 8.53 12.90 -6.93
N GLY A 211 7.38 12.24 -6.83
CA GLY A 211 6.80 11.78 -5.56
C GLY A 211 6.04 12.87 -4.79
N ARG A 212 5.58 13.92 -5.50
CA ARG A 212 4.67 14.93 -4.96
C ARG A 212 3.22 14.47 -5.15
N ILE A 213 2.37 14.88 -4.23
CA ILE A 213 0.93 14.56 -4.28
C ILE A 213 0.29 15.39 -5.38
N ILE A 214 -0.32 14.72 -6.36
CA ILE A 214 -1.17 15.37 -7.37
C ILE A 214 -2.66 15.19 -7.05
N ARG A 215 -3.00 14.16 -6.29
CA ARG A 215 -4.35 13.93 -5.76
C ARG A 215 -4.26 13.25 -4.40
N CYS A 216 -5.05 13.72 -3.44
CA CYS A 216 -5.22 13.07 -2.15
C CYS A 216 -6.69 13.14 -1.74
N GLU A 217 -7.26 12.01 -1.37
CA GLU A 217 -8.64 11.89 -0.88
C GLU A 217 -8.63 11.12 0.44
N GLU A 218 -9.14 11.73 1.50
CA GLU A 218 -9.48 11.01 2.75
C GLU A 218 -10.88 10.44 2.59
N THR A 219 -11.02 9.11 2.60
CA THR A 219 -12.31 8.44 2.32
C THR A 219 -13.25 8.43 3.51
N GLY A 220 -12.85 9.00 4.65
CA GLY A 220 -13.70 9.25 5.81
C GLY A 220 -14.13 8.01 6.61
N LYS A 221 -13.76 6.79 6.20
CA LYS A 221 -14.23 5.54 6.84
C LYS A 221 -13.78 5.37 8.30
N ARG A 222 -12.74 6.08 8.74
CA ARG A 222 -12.23 6.00 10.13
C ARG A 222 -11.99 7.35 10.82
N ARG A 223 -12.37 8.49 10.21
CA ARG A 223 -12.13 9.88 10.69
C ARG A 223 -10.81 10.00 11.45
N ILE A 224 -9.70 9.99 10.72
CA ILE A 224 -8.36 10.00 11.33
C ILE A 224 -7.93 11.44 11.67
N ILE A 225 -8.52 12.43 11.00
CA ILE A 225 -8.27 13.86 11.19
C ILE A 225 -9.58 14.54 11.65
N THR A 226 -9.97 14.34 12.92
CA THR A 226 -10.90 15.22 13.65
C THR A 226 -10.50 15.28 15.11
#